data_AF-A0A444RVL4-F1
#
_entry.id   AF-A0A444RVL4-F1
#
_cell.length_a   1.000
_cell.length_b   1.000
_cell.length_c   1.000
_cell.angle_alpha   90.00
_cell.angle_beta   90.00
_cell.angle_gamma   90.00
#
_symmetry.space_group_name_H-M   'P 1'
#
loop_
_entity.id
_entity.type
_entity.pdbx_description
1 polymer ?
#
loop_
_entity_poly.entity_id
_entity_poly.type
_entity_poly.pdbx_seq_one_letter_code
_entity_poly.pdbx_strand_id
1 'polypeptide(L)'
;MSRGPLPSQICLLADLSVKSPGDKVRFLGCVTAYTVATATLVLCHSFPSGTDTAAHVDVKLVLESLTGEQVRIGEWVNIIGYITSKVLKDASQYAHQPTSSRNEVSVQALLLWSAGPMQVQRYEELLSSNKKYAA
;
A
#
# COMPACT_ATOMS: atom_id res chain seq x y z
N MET A 1 2.07 -32.67 3.47
CA MET A 1 2.44 -31.71 2.40
C MET A 1 2.20 -30.31 2.94
N SER A 2 3.20 -29.67 3.56
CA SER A 2 3.05 -28.28 4.00
C SER A 2 2.97 -27.40 2.75
N ARG A 3 1.80 -26.85 2.46
CA ARG A 3 1.68 -25.79 1.45
C ARG A 3 2.40 -24.58 2.04
N GLY A 4 3.47 -24.16 1.38
CA GLY A 4 4.19 -22.94 1.74
C GLY A 4 3.26 -21.72 1.72
N PRO A 5 3.73 -20.56 2.23
CA PRO A 5 2.92 -19.35 2.23
C PRO A 5 2.44 -19.01 0.81
N LEU A 6 1.19 -18.56 0.69
CA LEU A 6 0.60 -18.18 -0.59
C LEU A 6 1.50 -17.16 -1.33
N PRO A 7 1.58 -17.23 -2.67
CA PRO A 7 2.29 -16.23 -3.46
C PRO A 7 1.62 -14.87 -3.32
N SER A 8 2.42 -13.79 -3.34
CA SER A 8 1.88 -12.44 -3.34
C SER A 8 1.26 -12.09 -4.69
N GLN A 9 0.10 -11.45 -4.68
CA GLN A 9 -0.55 -10.94 -5.89
C GLN A 9 -0.03 -9.53 -6.21
N ILE A 10 0.56 -9.36 -7.40
CA ILE A 10 0.92 -8.03 -7.87
C ILE A 10 -0.34 -7.25 -8.27
N CYS A 11 -0.51 -6.04 -7.75
CA CYS A 11 -1.70 -5.23 -7.99
C CYS A 11 -1.41 -3.72 -7.87
N LEU A 12 -2.34 -2.89 -8.38
CA LEU A 12 -2.28 -1.45 -8.19
C LEU A 12 -2.70 -1.10 -6.77
N LEU A 13 -2.24 0.05 -6.27
CA LEU A 13 -2.68 0.57 -4.98
C LEU A 13 -4.21 0.78 -4.95
N ALA A 14 -4.79 1.24 -6.06
CA ALA A 14 -6.23 1.38 -6.21
C ALA A 14 -7.01 0.06 -6.04
N ASP A 15 -6.40 -1.08 -6.38
CA ASP A 15 -7.06 -2.40 -6.29
C ASP A 15 -7.08 -2.95 -4.87
N LEU A 16 -6.35 -2.35 -3.94
CA LEU A 16 -6.29 -2.86 -2.56
C LEU A 16 -7.66 -2.83 -1.87
N SER A 17 -8.55 -1.91 -2.26
CA SER A 17 -9.90 -1.78 -1.68
C SER A 17 -10.82 -2.96 -1.99
N VAL A 18 -10.54 -3.72 -3.06
CA VAL A 18 -11.32 -4.91 -3.44
C VAL A 18 -10.66 -6.22 -2.98
N LYS A 19 -9.52 -6.15 -2.26
CA LYS A 19 -8.84 -7.32 -1.71
C LYS A 19 -9.44 -7.73 -0.37
N SER A 20 -9.38 -9.02 -0.07
CA SER A 20 -9.90 -9.58 1.17
C SER A 20 -8.84 -9.56 2.26
N PRO A 21 -9.22 -9.36 3.53
CA PRO A 21 -8.29 -9.56 4.64
C PRO A 21 -7.63 -10.94 4.60
N GLY A 22 -6.32 -10.97 4.82
CA GLY A 22 -5.50 -12.17 4.68
C GLY A 22 -4.90 -12.37 3.27
N ASP A 23 -5.31 -11.61 2.26
CA ASP A 23 -4.69 -11.63 0.95
C ASP A 23 -3.25 -11.12 1.02
N LYS A 24 -2.32 -11.86 0.43
CA LYS A 24 -0.92 -11.43 0.28
C LYS A 24 -0.80 -10.58 -0.98
N VAL A 25 -0.47 -9.31 -0.81
CA VAL A 25 -0.38 -8.33 -1.90
C VAL A 25 1.05 -7.87 -2.12
N ARG A 26 1.34 -7.50 -3.37
CA ARG A 26 2.54 -6.77 -3.79
C ARG A 26 2.11 -5.53 -4.58
N PHE A 27 2.45 -4.35 -4.10
CA PHE A 27 2.08 -3.10 -4.76
C PHE A 27 3.17 -2.05 -4.57
N LEU A 28 3.08 -1.00 -5.36
CA LEU A 28 3.91 0.20 -5.30
C LEU A 28 3.07 1.35 -4.73
N GLY A 29 3.69 2.21 -3.92
CA GLY A 29 3.06 3.45 -3.47
C GLY A 29 4.09 4.54 -3.19
N CYS A 30 3.63 5.79 -3.29
CA CYS A 30 4.41 6.96 -2.90
C CYS A 30 4.14 7.29 -1.43
N VAL A 31 5.21 7.47 -0.65
CA VAL A 31 5.11 7.84 0.77
C VAL A 31 4.57 9.27 0.89
N THR A 32 3.48 9.41 1.64
CA THR A 32 2.85 10.71 1.92
C THR A 32 2.91 11.10 3.38
N ALA A 33 2.98 10.12 4.30
CA ALA A 33 3.19 10.35 5.72
C ALA A 33 3.83 9.13 6.40
N TYR A 34 4.50 9.38 7.52
CA TYR A 34 4.99 8.34 8.43
C TYR A 34 4.68 8.75 9.88
N THR A 35 3.94 7.89 10.60
CA THR A 35 3.64 8.09 12.02
C THR A 35 4.50 7.16 12.86
N VAL A 36 5.49 7.73 13.57
CA VAL A 36 6.45 6.98 14.38
C VAL A 36 5.75 6.24 15.53
N ALA A 37 4.80 6.89 16.21
CA ALA A 37 4.11 6.31 17.38
C ALA A 37 3.38 5.00 17.07
N THR A 38 2.84 4.86 15.87
CA THR A 38 2.14 3.66 15.42
C THR A 38 2.97 2.79 14.48
N ALA A 39 4.16 3.25 14.08
CA ALA A 39 4.97 2.69 13.01
C ALA A 39 4.13 2.43 11.74
N THR A 40 3.48 3.48 11.23
CA THR A 40 2.55 3.39 10.09
C THR A 40 2.96 4.35 8.98
N LEU A 41 3.13 3.83 7.77
CA LEU A 41 3.27 4.62 6.55
C LEU A 41 1.92 4.83 5.88
N VAL A 42 1.70 6.02 5.34
CA VAL A 42 0.56 6.30 4.46
C VAL A 42 1.07 6.42 3.04
N LEU A 43 0.61 5.51 2.18
CA LEU A 43 1.01 5.45 0.79
C LEU A 43 -0.14 5.80 -0.14
N CYS A 44 0.16 6.55 -1.18
CA CYS A 44 -0.81 6.96 -2.20
C CYS A 44 -0.25 6.72 -3.61
N HIS A 45 -1.14 6.51 -4.56
CA HIS A 45 -0.83 6.53 -5.99
C HIS A 45 -2.09 6.95 -6.74
N SER A 46 -2.04 8.07 -7.46
CA SER A 46 -3.17 8.63 -8.19
C SER A 46 -3.40 7.94 -9.55
N PHE A 47 -3.23 6.62 -9.60
CA PHE A 47 -3.46 5.80 -10.79
C PHE A 47 -4.32 4.57 -10.48
N PRO A 48 -5.33 4.27 -11.31
CA PRO A 48 -5.80 5.08 -12.44
C PRO A 48 -6.29 6.48 -12.05
N SER A 49 -6.27 7.45 -12.97
CA SER A 49 -6.69 8.81 -12.64
C SER A 49 -8.11 8.84 -12.05
N GLY A 50 -8.30 9.57 -10.96
CA GLY A 50 -9.58 9.64 -10.25
C GLY A 50 -9.76 8.60 -9.13
N THR A 51 -8.80 7.70 -8.93
CA THR A 51 -8.79 6.84 -7.73
C THR A 51 -8.19 7.58 -6.55
N ASP A 52 -8.89 7.54 -5.41
CA ASP A 52 -8.42 8.05 -4.14
C ASP A 52 -8.37 6.91 -3.12
N THR A 53 -7.34 6.08 -3.25
CA THR A 53 -7.05 4.99 -2.31
C THR A 53 -5.81 5.35 -1.51
N ALA A 54 -5.87 5.19 -0.20
CA ALA A 54 -4.74 5.37 0.72
C ALA A 54 -4.44 4.04 1.42
N ALA A 55 -3.20 3.59 1.35
CA ALA A 55 -2.76 2.40 2.07
C ALA A 55 -2.08 2.80 3.38
N HIS A 56 -2.64 2.37 4.51
CA HIS A 56 -2.05 2.46 5.84
C HIS A 56 -1.22 1.20 6.10
N VAL A 57 0.10 1.34 5.99
CA VAL A 57 1.02 0.21 6.07
C VAL A 57 1.67 0.17 7.46
N ASP A 58 1.30 -0.83 8.24
CA ASP A 58 1.96 -1.19 9.51
C ASP A 58 3.31 -1.82 9.20
N VAL A 59 4.40 -1.12 9.57
CA VAL A 59 5.78 -1.52 9.26
C VAL A 59 6.53 -2.12 10.45
N LYS A 60 5.82 -2.46 11.54
CA LYS A 60 6.46 -2.97 12.77
C LYS A 60 7.36 -4.19 12.54
N LEU A 61 6.99 -5.07 11.63
CA LEU A 61 7.75 -6.30 11.32
C LEU A 61 9.03 -6.03 10.52
N VAL A 62 9.19 -4.84 9.94
CA VAL A 62 10.34 -4.47 9.09
C VAL A 62 11.11 -3.28 9.65
N LEU A 63 10.85 -2.86 10.89
CA LEU A 63 11.49 -1.70 11.50
C LEU A 63 13.02 -1.79 11.53
N GLU A 64 13.57 -2.98 11.82
CA GLU A 64 15.02 -3.17 11.91
C GLU A 64 15.74 -2.98 10.57
N SER A 65 15.05 -3.17 9.44
CA SER A 65 15.61 -3.02 8.10
C SER A 65 15.19 -1.74 7.39
N LEU A 66 14.33 -0.92 8.02
CA LEU A 66 13.93 0.38 7.49
C LEU A 66 15.06 1.39 7.62
N THR A 67 15.29 2.15 6.55
CA THR A 67 16.20 3.30 6.57
C THR A 67 15.41 4.60 6.39
N GLY A 68 16.07 5.74 6.57
CA GLY A 68 15.46 7.05 6.36
C GLY A 68 14.92 7.26 4.94
N GLU A 69 15.42 6.52 3.95
CA GLU A 69 14.95 6.61 2.57
C GLU A 69 13.51 6.12 2.43
N GLN A 70 13.19 4.95 2.98
CA GLN A 70 11.89 4.33 2.79
C GLN A 70 10.74 5.01 3.54
N VAL A 71 11.04 5.90 4.48
CA VAL A 71 10.04 6.68 5.24
C VAL A 71 9.96 8.14 4.77
N ARG A 72 10.79 8.54 3.82
CA ARG A 72 10.84 9.92 3.30
C ARG A 72 9.62 10.19 2.42
N ILE A 73 8.97 11.32 2.67
CA ILE A 73 7.85 11.80 1.84
C ILE A 73 8.32 11.97 0.39
N GLY A 74 7.53 11.47 -0.56
CA GLY A 74 7.85 11.47 -1.99
C GLY A 74 8.62 10.24 -2.47
N GLU A 75 9.10 9.38 -1.56
CA GLU A 75 9.76 8.14 -1.93
C GLU A 75 8.76 7.14 -2.51
N TRP A 76 9.12 6.52 -3.63
CA TRP A 76 8.40 5.37 -4.16
C TRP A 76 8.91 4.09 -3.53
N VAL A 77 8.02 3.34 -2.91
CA VAL A 77 8.35 2.11 -2.20
C VAL A 77 7.54 0.94 -2.73
N ASN A 78 8.19 -0.22 -2.83
CA ASN A 78 7.54 -1.50 -3.07
C ASN A 78 7.24 -2.16 -1.73
N ILE A 79 6.06 -2.79 -1.64
CA ILE A 79 5.57 -3.46 -0.44
C ILE A 79 5.14 -4.86 -0.80
N ILE A 80 5.51 -5.82 0.03
CA ILE A 80 4.82 -7.11 0.13
C ILE A 80 4.23 -7.20 1.52
N GLY A 81 2.93 -7.45 1.61
CA GLY A 81 2.22 -7.45 2.88
C GLY A 81 0.89 -8.20 2.83
N TYR A 82 0.23 -8.29 3.97
CA TYR A 82 -1.11 -8.85 4.10
C TYR A 82 -2.15 -7.75 4.30
N ILE A 83 -3.28 -7.85 3.61
CA ILE A 83 -4.44 -7.01 3.91
C ILE A 83 -4.93 -7.35 5.30
N THR A 84 -5.22 -6.33 6.10
CA THR A 84 -5.71 -6.50 7.48
C THR A 84 -7.09 -5.87 7.63
N SER A 85 -7.96 -6.51 8.40
CA SER A 85 -9.32 -6.02 8.68
C SER A 85 -9.37 -4.82 9.64
N LYS A 86 -8.24 -4.11 9.88
CA LYS A 86 -8.23 -3.01 10.85
C LYS A 86 -9.25 -1.96 10.40
N VAL A 87 -10.40 -1.95 11.08
CA VAL A 87 -11.37 -0.87 11.01
C VAL A 87 -10.64 0.34 11.57
N LEU A 88 -10.43 1.37 10.76
CA LEU A 88 -9.92 2.66 11.20
C LEU A 88 -11.02 3.30 12.07
N LYS A 89 -11.16 2.83 13.31
CA LYS A 89 -12.25 3.20 14.22
C LYS A 89 -12.11 4.60 14.82
N ASP A 90 -10.99 5.28 14.60
CA ASP A 90 -10.68 6.51 15.34
C ASP A 90 -10.71 7.79 14.50
N ALA A 91 -11.02 7.72 13.19
CA ALA A 91 -11.13 8.93 12.35
C ALA A 91 -12.38 9.78 12.64
N SER A 92 -13.34 9.28 13.42
CA SER A 92 -14.60 9.98 13.70
C SER A 92 -14.57 10.94 14.91
N GLN A 93 -13.45 11.06 15.64
CA GLN A 93 -13.39 11.92 16.83
C GLN A 93 -12.71 13.28 16.63
N TYR A 94 -12.02 13.52 15.50
CA TYR A 94 -11.37 14.82 15.23
C TYR A 94 -11.51 15.37 13.80
N ALA A 95 -12.24 14.69 12.90
CA ALA A 95 -12.43 15.18 11.54
C ALA A 95 -13.68 16.08 11.42
N HIS A 96 -13.52 17.37 11.70
CA HIS A 96 -14.43 18.40 11.19
C HIS A 96 -14.21 18.56 9.67
N GLN A 97 -14.69 17.62 8.85
CA GLN A 97 -15.20 17.86 7.50
C GLN A 97 -15.55 16.53 6.81
N PRO A 98 -16.70 16.43 6.12
CA PRO A 98 -17.00 15.32 5.25
C PRO A 98 -16.27 15.55 3.92
N THR A 99 -14.96 15.28 3.87
CA THR A 99 -14.21 15.29 2.60
C THR A 99 -14.26 13.89 2.00
N SER A 100 -14.94 13.74 0.86
CA SER A 100 -14.79 12.71 -0.18
C SER A 100 -14.41 11.29 0.26
N SER A 101 -15.23 10.30 -0.11
CA SER A 101 -15.07 8.86 0.14
C SER A 101 -13.70 8.28 -0.31
N ARG A 102 -12.65 8.54 0.45
CA ARG A 102 -11.32 8.00 0.25
C ARG A 102 -11.32 6.55 0.70
N ASN A 103 -10.85 5.64 -0.15
CA ASN A 103 -10.74 4.23 0.18
C ASN A 103 -9.49 4.02 1.04
N GLU A 104 -9.66 3.85 2.34
CA GLU A 104 -8.55 3.57 3.25
C GLU A 104 -8.38 2.06 3.45
N VAL A 105 -7.17 1.54 3.19
CA VAL A 105 -6.87 0.11 3.29
C VAL A 105 -5.70 -0.11 4.23
N SER A 106 -5.84 -1.04 5.17
CA SER A 106 -4.77 -1.36 6.13
C SER A 106 -3.98 -2.59 5.68
N VAL A 107 -2.64 -2.47 5.67
CA VAL A 107 -1.71 -3.54 5.26
C VAL A 107 -0.67 -3.76 6.35
N GLN A 108 -0.35 -5.02 6.66
CA GLN A 108 0.83 -5.36 7.46
C GLN A 108 1.99 -5.70 6.52
N ALA A 109 3.08 -4.94 6.58
CA ALA A 109 4.25 -5.18 5.74
C ALA A 109 5.06 -6.38 6.22
N LEU A 110 5.52 -7.18 5.25
CA LEU A 110 6.51 -8.25 5.44
C LEU A 110 7.84 -7.90 4.79
N LEU A 111 7.80 -7.21 3.65
CA LEU A 111 8.96 -6.65 2.97
C LEU A 111 8.63 -5.25 2.48
N LEU A 112 9.61 -4.36 2.57
CA LEU A 112 9.51 -3.00 2.07
C LEU A 112 10.89 -2.55 1.56
N TRP A 113 10.93 -1.98 0.37
CA TRP A 113 12.17 -1.45 -0.22
C TRP A 113 11.90 -0.25 -1.13
N SER A 114 12.88 0.67 -1.22
CA SER A 114 12.82 1.78 -2.17
C SER A 114 12.80 1.25 -3.60
N ALA A 115 11.99 1.86 -4.44
CA ALA A 115 11.97 1.59 -5.87
C ALA A 115 13.06 2.35 -6.64
N GLY A 116 13.78 3.26 -5.97
CA GLY A 116 14.77 4.13 -6.59
C GLY A 116 14.18 5.06 -7.65
N PRO A 117 14.98 5.52 -8.62
CA PRO A 117 14.51 6.29 -9.76
C PRO A 117 13.50 5.48 -10.59
N MET A 118 12.21 5.73 -10.38
CA MET A 118 11.15 4.93 -10.99
C MET A 118 10.47 5.67 -12.15
N GLN A 119 10.38 5.00 -13.30
CA GLN A 119 9.52 5.41 -14.41
C GLN A 119 8.08 4.95 -14.12
N VAL A 120 7.33 5.77 -13.39
CA VAL A 120 5.97 5.46 -12.94
C VAL A 120 5.06 5.08 -14.11
N GLN A 121 5.17 5.78 -15.25
CA GLN A 121 4.38 5.52 -16.46
C GLN A 121 4.57 4.09 -16.98
N ARG A 122 5.83 3.60 -17.03
CA ARG A 122 6.14 2.25 -17.50
C ARG A 122 5.57 1.18 -16.56
N TYR A 123 5.57 1.45 -15.25
CA TYR A 123 4.98 0.55 -14.27
C TYR A 123 3.46 0.45 -14.43
N GLU A 124 2.79 1.59 -14.61
CA GLU A 124 1.36 1.68 -14.88
C GLU A 124 0.98 0.88 -16.14
N GLU A 125 1.70 1.07 -17.25
CA GLU A 125 1.50 0.33 -18.52
C GLU A 125 1.61 -1.18 -18.35
N LEU A 126 2.63 -1.66 -17.61
CA LEU A 126 2.87 -3.08 -17.38
C LEU A 126 1.76 -3.72 -16.54
N LEU A 127 1.28 -3.03 -15.51
CA LEU A 127 0.18 -3.54 -14.69
C LEU A 127 -1.17 -3.48 -15.40
N SER A 128 -1.44 -2.42 -16.16
CA SER A 128 -2.61 -2.35 -17.02
C SER A 128 -2.60 -3.45 -18.08
N SER A 129 -1.45 -3.77 -18.67
CA SER A 129 -1.30 -4.86 -19.62
C SER A 129 -1.53 -6.22 -18.97
N ASN A 130 -0.93 -6.48 -17.80
CA ASN A 130 -1.14 -7.74 -17.07
C ASN A 130 -2.60 -7.97 -16.67
N LYS A 131 -3.34 -6.91 -16.29
CA LYS A 131 -4.78 -7.02 -16.06
C LYS A 131 -5.56 -7.45 -17.30
N LYS A 132 -5.18 -6.98 -18.48
CA LYS A 132 -5.83 -7.36 -19.76
C LYS A 132 -5.61 -8.83 -20.12
N TYR A 133 -4.56 -9.47 -19.62
CA TYR A 133 -4.25 -10.89 -19.89
C TYR A 133 -4.72 -11.84 -18.77
N ALA A 134 -5.19 -11.31 -17.65
CA ALA A 134 -5.67 -12.09 -16.50
C ALA A 134 -7.21 -12.11 -16.36
N ALA A 135 -7.92 -11.43 -17.27
CA ALA A 135 -9.37 -11.43 -17.42
C ALA A 135 -9.78 -12.29 -18.62
#